data_AF-A0A6T8MQM2-F1
#
_entry.id   AF-A0A6T8MQM2-F1
#
_cell.length_a   1.000
_cell.length_b   1.000
_cell.length_c   1.000
_cell.angle_alpha   90.00
_cell.angle_beta   90.00
_cell.angle_gamma   90.00
#
_symmetry.space_group_name_H-M   'P 1'
#
loop_
_entity.id
_entity.type
_entity.pdbx_description
1 polymer ?
#
loop_
_entity_poly.entity_id
_entity_poly.type
_entity_poly.pdbx_seq_one_letter_code
_entity_poly.pdbx_strand_id
1 'polypeptide(L)'
;CWKPDHISMVVVSALYIPTVLVGFPVYIAYIIKRAEDNGTLHNPAFMSKWDFAYSRYDPGFKWWEAMLTLRRFSIALISISLDTSLLQASLTIIVLVFLLIWHAHTRPFLSDQIDTLEVFTICGSIFYALAGMLFYP
;
A
#
# COMPACT_ATOMS: atom_id res chain seq x y z
N CYS A 1 33.21 6.01 -3.29
CA CYS A 1 31.75 5.86 -3.16
C CYS A 1 30.99 7.18 -2.94
N TRP A 2 31.64 8.35 -2.89
CA TRP A 2 30.98 9.66 -2.81
C TRP A 2 31.45 10.54 -3.98
N LYS A 3 31.10 10.13 -5.20
CA LYS A 3 31.30 10.97 -6.39
C LYS A 3 30.09 11.90 -6.53
N PRO A 4 30.24 13.13 -7.07
CA PRO A 4 29.13 14.06 -7.22
C PRO A 4 27.94 13.47 -8.00
N ASP A 5 28.23 12.60 -8.98
CA ASP A 5 27.20 11.89 -9.75
C ASP A 5 26.37 10.89 -8.91
N HIS A 6 26.96 10.32 -7.87
CA HIS A 6 26.26 9.36 -7.01
C HIS A 6 25.34 10.08 -6.02
N ILE A 7 25.73 11.28 -5.58
CA ILE A 7 24.94 12.10 -4.65
C ILE A 7 23.71 12.66 -5.38
N SER A 8 23.86 13.13 -6.62
CA SER A 8 22.73 13.62 -7.42
C SER A 8 21.69 12.53 -7.68
N MET A 9 22.11 11.30 -7.98
CA MET A 9 21.20 10.16 -8.16
C MET A 9 20.47 9.77 -6.87
N VAL A 10 21.14 9.81 -5.72
CA VAL A 10 20.53 9.51 -4.42
C VAL A 10 19.47 10.56 -4.07
N VAL A 11 19.78 11.85 -4.27
CA VAL A 11 18.82 12.95 -4.01
C VAL A 11 17.61 12.87 -4.94
N VAL A 12 17.83 12.62 -6.23
CA VAL A 12 16.73 12.45 -7.20
C VAL A 12 15.86 11.25 -6.82
N SER A 13 16.45 10.11 -6.46
CA SER A 13 15.71 8.91 -6.06
C SER A 13 14.95 9.12 -4.75
N ALA A 14 15.57 9.78 -3.77
CA ALA A 14 14.95 10.08 -2.48
C ALA A 14 13.75 11.04 -2.60
N LEU A 15 13.71 11.90 -3.63
CA LEU A 15 12.57 12.76 -3.90
C LEU A 15 11.52 12.07 -4.78
N TYR A 16 11.95 11.38 -5.84
CA TYR A 16 11.04 10.76 -6.80
C TYR A 16 10.25 9.58 -6.21
N ILE A 17 10.91 8.71 -5.45
CA ILE A 17 10.31 7.48 -4.91
C ILE A 17 9.13 7.80 -3.98
N PRO A 18 9.26 8.67 -2.95
CA PRO A 18 8.13 9.03 -2.10
C PRO A 18 7.03 9.79 -2.85
N THR A 19 7.38 10.68 -3.79
CA THR A 19 6.38 11.41 -4.57
C THR A 19 5.53 10.48 -5.43
N VAL A 20 6.13 9.47 -6.08
CA VAL A 20 5.35 8.51 -6.84
C VAL A 20 4.56 7.60 -5.90
N LEU A 21 5.18 7.10 -4.83
CA LEU A 21 4.56 6.10 -3.96
C LEU A 21 3.45 6.64 -3.06
N VAL A 22 3.55 7.89 -2.60
CA VAL A 22 2.53 8.56 -1.78
C VAL A 22 1.66 9.48 -2.63
N GLY A 23 2.24 10.20 -3.59
CA GLY A 23 1.50 11.11 -4.44
C GLY A 23 0.49 10.40 -5.33
N PHE A 24 0.81 9.23 -5.87
CA PHE A 24 -0.13 8.45 -6.69
C PHE A 24 -1.39 8.00 -5.91
N PRO A 25 -1.29 7.32 -4.74
CA PRO A 25 -2.48 6.93 -3.98
C PRO A 25 -3.26 8.14 -3.43
N VAL A 26 -2.58 9.21 -3.00
CA VAL A 26 -3.24 10.44 -2.57
C VAL A 26 -3.98 11.10 -3.74
N TYR A 27 -3.38 11.11 -4.93
CA TYR A 27 -4.00 11.65 -6.14
C TYR A 27 -5.24 10.85 -6.56
N ILE A 28 -5.17 9.52 -6.51
CA ILE A 28 -6.33 8.64 -6.78
C ILE A 28 -7.44 8.91 -5.76
N ALA A 29 -7.12 8.90 -4.46
CA ALA A 29 -8.10 9.17 -3.41
C ALA A 29 -8.74 10.55 -3.56
N TYR A 30 -7.94 11.57 -3.91
CA TYR A 30 -8.42 12.93 -4.16
C TYR A 30 -9.35 12.99 -5.37
N ILE A 31 -9.01 12.35 -6.50
CA ILE A 31 -9.86 12.31 -7.68
C ILE A 31 -11.19 11.61 -7.40
N ILE A 32 -11.16 10.48 -6.70
CA ILE A 32 -12.39 9.73 -6.37
C ILE A 32 -13.29 10.56 -5.45
N LYS A 33 -12.72 11.17 -4.40
CA LYS A 33 -13.47 12.03 -3.48
C LYS A 33 -14.07 13.23 -4.22
N ARG A 34 -13.28 13.89 -5.08
CA ARG A 34 -13.77 15.00 -5.90
C ARG A 34 -14.86 14.56 -6.88
N ALA A 35 -14.76 13.37 -7.46
CA ALA A 35 -15.79 12.83 -8.36
C ALA A 35 -17.08 12.44 -7.61
N GLU A 36 -16.96 12.05 -6.34
CA GLU A 36 -18.07 11.77 -5.44
C GLU A 36 -18.81 13.07 -5.05
N ASP A 37 -18.06 14.08 -4.62
CA ASP A 37 -18.59 15.40 -4.25
C ASP A 37 -19.33 16.07 -5.42
N ASN A 38 -18.88 15.84 -6.66
CA ASN A 38 -19.51 16.37 -7.88
C ASN A 38 -20.59 15.45 -8.48
N GLY A 39 -20.86 14.29 -7.88
CA GLY A 39 -21.84 13.32 -8.39
C GLY A 39 -21.48 12.69 -9.74
N THR A 40 -20.25 12.85 -10.23
CA THR A 40 -19.80 12.37 -11.54
C THR A 40 -19.28 10.93 -11.53
N LEU A 41 -19.36 10.25 -10.39
CA LEU A 41 -18.81 8.89 -10.19
C LEU A 41 -19.44 7.84 -11.13
N HIS A 42 -20.69 8.05 -11.55
CA HIS A 42 -21.43 7.18 -12.48
C HIS A 42 -21.31 7.63 -13.95
N ASN A 43 -20.49 8.63 -14.25
CA ASN A 43 -20.26 9.04 -15.64
C ASN A 43 -19.46 7.94 -16.36
N PRO A 44 -19.93 7.40 -17.50
CA PRO A 44 -19.24 6.34 -18.23
C PRO A 44 -17.80 6.71 -18.62
N ALA A 45 -17.51 7.99 -18.90
CA ALA A 45 -16.16 8.44 -19.22
C ALA A 45 -15.21 8.46 -18.01
N PHE A 46 -15.76 8.58 -16.79
CA PHE A 46 -15.00 8.51 -15.54
C PHE A 46 -14.80 7.06 -15.13
N MET A 47 -15.86 6.24 -15.18
CA MET A 47 -15.81 4.80 -14.91
C MET A 47 -14.78 4.12 -15.82
N SER A 48 -14.78 4.38 -17.13
CA SER A 48 -13.83 3.71 -18.04
C SER A 48 -12.35 3.95 -17.68
N LYS A 49 -12.04 5.02 -16.94
CA LYS A 49 -10.67 5.38 -16.53
C LYS A 49 -10.34 4.98 -15.10
N TRP A 50 -11.29 5.07 -14.18
CA TRP A 50 -11.05 4.99 -12.74
C TRP A 50 -11.77 3.84 -12.04
N ASP A 51 -12.64 3.10 -12.74
CA ASP A 51 -13.41 1.99 -12.17
C ASP A 51 -12.51 0.97 -11.45
N PHE A 52 -11.30 0.70 -11.98
CA PHE A 52 -10.33 -0.18 -11.36
C PHE A 52 -9.96 0.20 -9.91
N ALA A 53 -10.02 1.48 -9.57
CA ALA A 53 -9.52 2.01 -8.30
C ALA A 53 -10.59 2.06 -7.19
N TYR A 54 -11.89 2.04 -7.52
CA TYR A 54 -12.97 2.18 -6.54
C TYR A 54 -14.09 1.14 -6.66
N SER A 55 -14.29 0.53 -7.83
CA SER A 55 -15.45 -0.34 -8.13
C SER A 55 -15.49 -1.63 -7.30
N ARG A 56 -14.35 -2.01 -6.71
CA ARG A 56 -14.21 -3.21 -5.88
C ARG A 56 -14.52 -2.98 -4.41
N TYR A 57 -14.69 -1.72 -4.01
CA TYR A 57 -14.81 -1.31 -2.62
C TYR A 57 -16.22 -0.86 -2.30
N ASP A 58 -16.64 -1.09 -1.07
CA ASP A 58 -17.87 -0.52 -0.55
C ASP A 58 -17.83 1.02 -0.60
N PRO A 59 -18.99 1.69 -0.75
CA PRO A 59 -19.04 3.14 -0.95
C PRO A 59 -18.30 3.96 0.13
N GLY A 60 -18.24 3.46 1.37
CA GLY A 60 -17.51 4.10 2.49
C GLY A 60 -16.00 3.86 2.52
N PHE A 61 -15.50 2.93 1.70
CA PHE A 61 -14.11 2.46 1.73
C PHE A 61 -13.37 2.62 0.40
N LYS A 62 -13.82 3.52 -0.49
CA LYS A 62 -13.15 3.76 -1.79
C LYS A 62 -11.69 4.24 -1.68
N TRP A 63 -11.30 4.79 -0.54
CA TRP A 63 -9.92 5.19 -0.25
C TRP A 63 -9.02 4.00 0.16
N TRP A 64 -9.58 2.79 0.27
CA TRP A 64 -8.85 1.61 0.72
C TRP A 64 -7.72 1.19 -0.22
N GLU A 65 -7.84 1.42 -1.52
CA GLU A 65 -6.74 1.21 -2.49
C GLU A 65 -5.49 2.03 -2.12
N ALA A 66 -5.70 3.25 -1.60
CA ALA A 66 -4.60 4.08 -1.12
C ALA A 66 -3.94 3.48 0.13
N MET A 67 -4.73 2.86 1.02
CA MET A 67 -4.22 2.17 2.21
C MET A 67 -3.42 0.90 1.85
N LEU A 68 -3.87 0.13 0.86
CA LEU A 68 -3.12 -1.03 0.32
C LEU A 68 -1.79 -0.59 -0.31
N THR A 69 -1.78 0.54 -1.01
CA THR A 69 -0.56 1.10 -1.59
C THR A 69 0.39 1.59 -0.50
N LEU A 70 -0.14 2.27 0.53
CA LEU A 70 0.63 2.74 1.68
C LEU A 70 1.27 1.58 2.44
N ARG A 71 0.58 0.43 2.60
CA ARG A 71 1.15 -0.80 3.17
C ARG A 71 2.42 -1.22 2.43
N ARG A 72 2.36 -1.32 1.10
CA ARG A 72 3.51 -1.73 0.27
C ARG A 72 4.67 -0.75 0.44
N PHE A 73 4.36 0.55 0.50
CA PHE A 73 5.34 1.59 0.76
C PHE A 73 6.00 1.45 2.14
N SER A 74 5.23 1.25 3.20
CA SER A 74 5.77 1.08 4.56
C SER A 74 6.73 -0.10 4.65
N ILE A 75 6.41 -1.23 4.00
CA ILE A 75 7.29 -2.40 3.96
C ILE A 75 8.58 -2.09 3.21
N ALA A 76 8.49 -1.41 2.06
CA ALA A 76 9.67 -0.99 1.31
C ALA A 76 10.55 -0.01 2.11
N LEU A 77 9.95 0.93 2.82
CA LEU A 77 10.66 1.90 3.65
C LEU A 77 11.39 1.23 4.82
N ILE A 78 10.72 0.29 5.51
CA ILE A 78 11.32 -0.53 6.57
C ILE A 78 12.51 -1.31 6.01
N SER A 79 12.38 -1.86 4.80
CA SER A 79 13.46 -2.60 4.14
C SER A 79 14.66 -1.76 3.74
N ILE A 80 14.49 -0.47 3.49
CA ILE A 80 15.57 0.43 3.07
C ILE A 80 16.22 1.11 4.28
N SER A 81 15.45 1.39 5.33
CA SER A 81 15.90 2.23 6.45
C SER A 81 16.65 1.44 7.53
N LEU A 82 16.61 0.11 7.49
CA LEU A 82 17.10 -0.75 8.55
C LEU A 82 18.11 -1.75 8.00
N ASP A 83 19.33 -1.69 8.52
CA ASP A 83 20.40 -2.61 8.13
C ASP A 83 20.29 -3.97 8.84
N THR A 84 19.58 -4.03 9.97
CA THR A 84 19.45 -5.25 10.77
C THR A 84 18.21 -6.04 10.36
N SER A 85 18.41 -7.22 9.78
CA SER A 85 17.32 -8.08 9.27
C SER A 85 16.31 -8.50 10.33
N LEU A 86 16.76 -8.70 11.59
CA LEU A 86 15.86 -9.02 12.70
C LEU A 86 14.89 -7.86 13.00
N LEU A 87 15.39 -6.63 13.03
CA LEU A 87 14.57 -5.44 13.32
C LEU A 87 13.64 -5.12 12.14
N GLN A 88 14.12 -5.28 10.91
CA GLN A 88 13.33 -5.14 9.69
C GLN A 88 12.13 -6.12 9.67
N ALA A 89 12.38 -7.40 9.93
CA ALA A 89 11.32 -8.41 9.92
C ALA A 89 10.34 -8.24 11.09
N SER A 90 10.82 -7.92 12.29
CA SER A 90 9.97 -7.65 13.46
C SER A 90 9.00 -6.49 13.21
N LEU A 91 9.50 -5.36 12.70
CA LEU A 91 8.67 -4.19 12.38
C LEU A 91 7.70 -4.48 11.23
N THR A 92 8.14 -5.21 10.21
CA THR A 92 7.26 -5.63 9.10
C THR A 92 6.10 -6.46 9.62
N ILE A 93 6.34 -7.42 10.52
CA ILE A 93 5.29 -8.25 11.12
C ILE A 93 4.32 -7.40 11.94
N ILE A 94 4.81 -6.46 12.76
CA ILE A 94 3.95 -5.56 13.54
C ILE A 94 3.01 -4.77 12.63
N VAL A 95 3.54 -4.19 11.54
CA VAL A 95 2.73 -3.44 10.56
C VAL A 95 1.71 -4.35 9.88
N LEU A 96 2.12 -5.56 9.46
CA LEU A 96 1.21 -6.51 8.81
C LEU A 96 0.10 -7.00 9.75
N VAL A 97 0.40 -7.25 11.02
CA VAL A 97 -0.60 -7.67 12.02
C VAL A 97 -1.60 -6.54 12.29
N PHE A 98 -1.12 -5.30 12.44
CA PHE A 98 -2.01 -4.14 12.59
C PHE A 98 -2.96 -4.00 11.39
N LEU A 99 -2.43 -4.12 10.18
CA LEU A 99 -3.23 -4.06 8.95
C LEU A 99 -4.19 -5.24 8.81
N LEU A 100 -3.80 -6.44 9.26
CA LEU A 100 -4.68 -7.61 9.29
C LEU A 100 -5.89 -7.35 10.18
N ILE A 101 -5.66 -6.85 11.40
CA ILE A 101 -6.73 -6.54 12.36
C ILE A 101 -7.65 -5.47 11.79
N TRP A 102 -7.08 -4.40 11.24
CA TRP A 102 -7.86 -3.34 10.63
C TRP A 102 -8.72 -3.88 9.47
N HIS A 103 -8.11 -4.60 8.54
CA HIS A 103 -8.79 -5.15 7.37
C HIS A 103 -9.90 -6.14 7.76
N ALA A 104 -9.64 -7.02 8.72
CA ALA A 104 -10.63 -7.98 9.23
C ALA A 104 -11.81 -7.30 9.92
N HIS A 105 -11.60 -6.11 10.51
CA HIS A 105 -12.66 -5.32 11.12
C HIS A 105 -13.47 -4.53 10.08
N THR A 106 -12.82 -3.94 9.07
CA THR A 106 -13.50 -3.06 8.10
C THR A 106 -14.16 -3.77 6.94
N ARG A 107 -13.66 -4.95 6.52
CA ARG A 107 -14.14 -5.71 5.33
C ARG A 107 -14.54 -4.80 4.15
N PRO A 108 -13.57 -4.08 3.58
CA PRO A 108 -13.83 -2.97 2.66
C PRO A 108 -14.25 -3.41 1.25
N PHE A 109 -14.10 -4.69 0.91
CA PHE A 109 -14.40 -5.18 -0.43
C PHE A 109 -15.88 -5.53 -0.58
N LEU A 110 -16.45 -5.26 -1.76
CA LEU A 110 -17.83 -5.66 -2.10
C LEU A 110 -18.04 -7.18 -2.14
N SER A 111 -16.97 -7.97 -2.24
CA SER A 111 -17.01 -9.41 -2.32
C SER A 111 -16.25 -10.04 -1.16
N ASP A 112 -16.95 -10.84 -0.34
CA ASP A 112 -16.37 -11.60 0.78
C ASP A 112 -15.22 -12.51 0.35
N GLN A 113 -15.24 -12.98 -0.90
CA GLN A 113 -14.17 -13.82 -1.47
C GLN A 113 -12.86 -13.03 -1.58
N ILE A 114 -12.94 -11.75 -1.94
CA ILE A 114 -11.78 -10.86 -2.09
C ILE A 114 -11.25 -10.46 -0.71
N ASP A 115 -12.12 -10.16 0.26
CA ASP A 115 -11.71 -9.94 1.66
C ASP A 115 -10.96 -11.17 2.20
N THR A 116 -11.50 -12.37 1.97
CA THR A 116 -10.86 -13.61 2.42
C THR A 116 -9.50 -13.81 1.75
N LEU A 117 -9.40 -13.53 0.45
CA LEU A 117 -8.14 -13.62 -0.30
C LEU A 117 -7.09 -12.62 0.22
N GLU A 118 -7.48 -11.40 0.56
CA GLU A 118 -6.57 -10.39 1.11
C GLU A 118 -6.07 -10.80 2.50
N VAL A 119 -6.94 -11.37 3.34
CA VAL A 119 -6.53 -11.97 4.63
C VAL A 119 -5.49 -13.08 4.43
N PHE A 120 -5.71 -14.00 3.49
CA PHE A 120 -4.73 -15.03 3.15
C PHE A 120 -3.40 -14.43 2.67
N THR A 121 -3.46 -13.38 1.86
CA THR A 121 -2.28 -12.69 1.34
C THR A 121 -1.48 -12.02 2.46
N ILE A 122 -2.15 -11.39 3.43
CA ILE A 122 -1.51 -10.80 4.61
C ILE A 122 -0.88 -11.89 5.48
N CYS A 123 -1.61 -12.97 5.77
CA CYS A 123 -1.09 -14.11 6.54
C CYS A 123 0.14 -14.73 5.86
N GLY A 124 0.09 -14.94 4.54
CA GLY A 124 1.23 -15.43 3.76
C GLY A 124 2.45 -14.49 3.83
N SER A 125 2.21 -13.17 3.82
CA SER A 125 3.27 -12.16 3.96
C SER A 125 3.93 -12.22 5.35
N ILE A 126 3.14 -12.43 6.41
CA ILE A 126 3.66 -12.61 7.78
C ILE A 126 4.50 -13.89 7.86
N PHE A 127 4.02 -14.99 7.28
CA PHE A 127 4.75 -16.25 7.25
C PHE A 127 6.09 -16.11 6.51
N TYR A 128 6.10 -15.40 5.39
CA TYR A 128 7.33 -15.10 4.64
C TYR A 128 8.33 -14.29 5.49
N ALA A 129 7.86 -13.26 6.21
CA ALA A 129 8.72 -12.48 7.11
C ALA A 129 9.27 -13.32 8.28
N LEU A 130 8.47 -14.23 8.84
CA LEU A 130 8.91 -15.17 9.88
C LEU A 130 9.97 -16.15 9.36
N ALA A 131 9.74 -16.75 8.18
CA ALA A 131 10.71 -17.61 7.53
C ALA A 131 12.03 -16.86 7.27
N GLY A 132 11.94 -15.61 6.80
CA GLY A 132 13.10 -14.74 6.61
C GLY A 132 13.96 -14.55 7.86
N MET A 133 13.35 -14.47 9.05
CA MET A 133 14.10 -14.42 10.31
C MET A 133 14.76 -15.76 10.66
N LEU A 134 14.08 -16.87 10.39
CA LEU A 134 14.55 -18.21 10.77
C LEU A 134 15.72 -18.70 9.91
N PHE A 135 15.76 -18.31 8.63
CA PHE A 135 16.83 -18.66 7.69
C PHE A 135 17.93 -17.59 7.57
N TYR A 136 17.92 -16.57 8.43
CA TYR A 136 18.98 -15.56 8.47
C TYR A 136 20.24 -16.15 9.14
N PRO A 137 21.41 -16.19 8.45
CA PRO A 137 22.67 -16.69 9.00
C PRO A 137 23.35 -15.72 9.98
#